data_AF-A0A914VFQ2-F1
#
_entry.id   AF-A0A914VFQ2-F1
#
_cell.length_a   1.000
_cell.length_b   1.000
_cell.length_c   1.000
_cell.angle_alpha   90.00
_cell.angle_beta   90.00
_cell.angle_gamma   90.00
#
_symmetry.space_group_name_H-M   'P 1'
#
loop_
_entity.id
_entity.type
_entity.pdbx_description
1 polymer ?
#
loop_
_entity_poly.entity_id
_entity_poly.type
_entity_poly.pdbx_seq_one_letter_code
_entity_poly.pdbx_strand_id
1 'polypeptide(L)'
;MYVWREVSVDGDIYTLRETRSSSTRGDRVRDETNQLQDGTLIDLCGATLLWRTAEGLSQSPCRSELELRLDELNAGKPQCPVNLNTLIIPRRKSAKVSAERQPY
;
A
#
# COMPACT_ATOMS: atom_id res chain seq x y z
N MET A 1 -10.13 -11.35 1.52
CA MET A 1 -10.04 -10.09 0.74
C MET A 1 -10.07 -8.96 1.75
N TYR A 2 -9.14 -8.01 1.70
CA TYR A 2 -9.13 -6.87 2.62
C TYR A 2 -10.13 -5.81 2.16
N VAL A 3 -10.76 -5.12 3.11
CA VAL A 3 -11.79 -4.10 2.85
C VAL A 3 -11.35 -2.79 3.49
N TRP A 4 -11.44 -1.69 2.74
CA TRP A 4 -11.21 -0.35 3.28
C TRP A 4 -12.40 0.12 4.12
N ARG A 5 -12.09 0.78 5.23
CA ARG A 5 -13.05 1.42 6.12
C ARG A 5 -12.70 2.89 6.30
N GLU A 6 -13.71 3.72 6.56
CA GLU A 6 -13.50 5.08 7.06
C GLU A 6 -13.56 5.09 8.58
N VAL A 7 -12.63 5.81 9.21
CA VAL A 7 -12.59 6.00 10.67
C VAL A 7 -12.98 7.45 10.97
N SER A 8 -13.95 7.65 11.86
CA SER A 8 -14.33 8.99 12.29
C SER A 8 -13.31 9.62 13.24
N VAL A 9 -13.50 10.90 13.56
CA VAL A 9 -12.69 11.62 14.56
C VAL A 9 -12.77 10.93 15.93
N ASP A 10 -13.94 10.42 16.31
CA ASP A 10 -14.16 9.72 17.59
C ASP A 10 -13.80 8.22 17.52
N GLY A 11 -13.26 7.74 16.40
CA GLY A 11 -12.80 6.36 16.23
C GLY A 11 -13.87 5.35 15.81
N ASP A 12 -15.07 5.80 15.43
CA ASP A 12 -16.10 4.91 14.89
C ASP A 12 -15.75 4.43 13.47
N ILE A 13 -16.10 3.18 13.17
CA ILE A 13 -15.85 2.56 11.87
C ILE A 13 -17.07 2.67 10.96
N TYR A 14 -16.82 3.04 9.70
CA TYR A 14 -17.82 3.17 8.66
C TYR A 14 -17.41 2.45 7.38
N THR A 15 -18.39 2.03 6.58
CA THR A 15 -18.16 1.67 5.18
C THR A 15 -17.65 2.89 4.40
N LEU A 16 -17.00 2.64 3.26
CA LEU A 16 -16.60 3.72 2.36
C LEU A 16 -17.82 4.50 1.87
N ARG A 17 -17.64 5.80 1.67
CA ARG A 17 -18.59 6.63 0.92
C ARG A 17 -18.64 6.18 -0.54
N GLU A 18 -19.74 6.51 -1.23
CA GLU A 18 -19.89 6.25 -2.66
C GLU A 18 -18.75 6.88 -3.49
N THR A 19 -18.34 8.09 -3.12
CA THR A 19 -17.14 8.75 -3.64
C THR A 19 -16.32 9.31 -2.49
N ARG A 20 -15.00 9.32 -2.65
CA ARG A 20 -14.04 9.72 -1.60
C ARG A 20 -14.33 11.10 -0.99
N SER A 21 -14.88 12.03 -1.76
CA SER A 21 -15.16 13.41 -1.35
C SER A 21 -16.64 13.68 -1.03
N SER A 22 -17.51 12.66 -1.08
CA SER A 22 -18.93 12.82 -0.75
C SER A 22 -19.12 13.35 0.66
N SER A 23 -20.11 14.20 0.90
CA SER A 23 -20.50 14.65 2.25
C SER A 23 -21.36 13.61 2.98
N THR A 24 -21.95 12.65 2.25
CA THR A 24 -22.74 11.56 2.82
C THR A 24 -21.80 10.48 3.33
N ARG A 25 -21.79 10.25 4.65
CA ARG A 25 -21.03 9.17 5.29
C ARG A 25 -21.57 7.79 4.89
N GLY A 26 -20.71 6.77 4.96
CA GLY A 26 -21.13 5.37 4.85
C GLY A 26 -21.91 4.88 6.07
N ASP A 27 -22.26 3.59 6.05
CA ASP A 27 -22.95 2.91 7.13
C ASP A 27 -21.99 2.59 8.28
N ARG A 28 -22.46 2.72 9.52
CA ARG A 28 -21.65 2.40 10.70
C ARG A 28 -21.48 0.89 10.82
N VAL A 29 -20.24 0.45 10.99
CA VAL A 29 -19.86 -0.96 11.20
C VAL A 29 -19.58 -1.14 12.69
N ARG A 30 -20.45 -1.88 13.40
CA ARG A 30 -20.42 -1.96 14.88
C ARG A 30 -19.57 -3.10 15.42
N ASP A 31 -19.27 -4.06 14.56
CA ASP A 31 -18.52 -5.29 14.82
C ASP A 31 -17.01 -5.14 14.56
N GLU A 32 -16.58 -3.99 14.05
CA GLU A 32 -15.18 -3.65 13.81
C GLU A 32 -14.71 -2.53 14.75
N THR A 33 -13.39 -2.46 14.98
CA THR A 33 -12.77 -1.47 15.88
C THR A 33 -11.67 -0.71 15.16
N ASN A 34 -11.28 0.45 15.68
CA ASN A 34 -10.16 1.25 15.17
C ASN A 34 -8.79 0.82 15.71
N GLN A 35 -8.68 -0.31 16.42
CA GLN A 35 -7.40 -0.80 16.90
C GLN A 35 -6.55 -1.30 15.74
N LEU A 36 -5.39 -0.69 15.55
CA LEU A 36 -4.48 -1.06 14.48
C LEU A 36 -3.82 -2.42 14.76
N GLN A 37 -3.89 -3.31 13.77
CA GLN A 37 -3.23 -4.62 13.79
C GLN A 37 -1.94 -4.57 12.95
N ASP A 38 -0.97 -5.44 13.22
CA ASP A 38 0.26 -5.51 12.40
C ASP A 38 -0.11 -5.66 10.92
N GLY A 39 0.45 -4.78 10.08
CA GLY A 39 0.15 -4.76 8.65
C GLY A 39 -1.04 -3.89 8.23
N THR A 40 -1.68 -3.17 9.16
CA THR A 40 -2.79 -2.25 8.82
C THR A 40 -2.32 -1.14 7.89
N LEU A 41 -3.04 -0.92 6.79
CA LEU A 41 -2.82 0.19 5.87
C LEU A 41 -3.71 1.37 6.23
N ILE A 42 -3.14 2.57 6.23
CA ILE A 42 -3.85 3.81 6.56
C ILE A 42 -3.68 4.78 5.38
N ASP A 43 -4.79 5.08 4.69
CA ASP A 43 -4.81 6.08 3.61
C ASP A 43 -5.11 7.47 4.19
N LEU A 44 -4.19 8.41 3.98
CA LEU A 44 -4.28 9.81 4.41
C LEU A 44 -4.56 10.75 3.23
N CYS A 45 -5.21 10.24 2.18
CA CYS A 45 -5.61 10.99 0.98
C CYS A 45 -4.42 11.67 0.26
N GLY A 46 -3.35 10.91 0.05
CA GLY A 46 -2.15 11.37 -0.65
C GLY A 46 -0.89 10.60 -0.25
N ALA A 47 -0.93 9.97 0.92
CA ALA A 47 0.06 9.00 1.37
C ALA A 47 -0.65 7.79 1.99
N THR A 48 -0.06 6.62 1.85
CA THR A 48 -0.50 5.41 2.55
C THR A 48 0.58 5.01 3.54
N LEU A 49 0.21 4.90 4.80
CA LEU A 49 1.09 4.39 5.85
C LEU A 49 0.86 2.88 6.03
N LEU A 50 1.93 2.16 6.34
CA LEU A 50 1.88 0.79 6.84
C LEU A 50 2.15 0.84 8.33
N TRP A 51 1.14 0.49 9.13
CA TRP A 51 1.34 0.28 10.56
C TRP A 51 1.96 -1.10 10.80
N ARG A 52 3.02 -1.13 11.62
CA ARG A 52 3.62 -2.36 12.12
C ARG A 52 3.64 -2.32 13.64
N THR A 53 3.38 -3.46 14.28
CA THR A 53 3.72 -3.66 15.69
C THR A 53 5.23 -3.63 15.86
N ALA A 54 5.72 -3.44 17.09
CA ALA A 54 7.17 -3.47 17.35
C ALA A 54 7.79 -4.82 16.92
N GLU A 55 7.10 -5.93 17.20
CA GLU A 55 7.51 -7.26 16.75
C GLU A 55 7.52 -7.36 15.22
N GLY A 56 6.42 -6.96 14.56
CA GLY A 56 6.33 -6.99 13.10
C GLY A 56 7.39 -6.12 12.43
N LEU A 57 7.71 -4.97 13.03
CA LEU A 57 8.78 -4.10 12.57
C LEU A 57 10.15 -4.78 12.71
N SER A 58 10.41 -5.45 13.83
CA SER A 58 11.66 -6.20 14.05
C SER A 58 11.84 -7.38 13.09
N GLN A 59 10.72 -7.94 12.62
CA GLN A 59 10.67 -9.01 11.61
C GLN A 59 10.51 -8.45 10.18
N SER A 60 10.73 -7.14 9.97
CA SER A 60 10.67 -6.58 8.62
C SER A 60 11.76 -7.16 7.72
N PRO A 61 11.47 -7.41 6.44
CA PRO A 61 12.46 -7.92 5.50
C PRO A 61 13.71 -7.02 5.47
N CYS A 62 14.87 -7.64 5.46
CA CYS A 62 16.11 -6.92 5.24
C CYS A 62 16.26 -6.55 3.76
N ARG A 63 17.17 -5.60 3.48
CA ARG A 63 17.41 -5.13 2.11
C ARG A 63 17.78 -6.27 1.15
N SER A 64 18.59 -7.22 1.57
CA SER A 64 19.01 -8.35 0.72
C SER A 64 17.84 -9.28 0.38
N GLU A 65 16.90 -9.49 1.31
CA GLU A 65 15.69 -10.26 1.02
C GLU A 65 14.80 -9.55 0.01
N LEU A 66 14.65 -8.23 0.13
CA LEU A 66 13.89 -7.43 -0.85
C LEU A 66 14.54 -7.47 -2.23
N GLU A 67 15.88 -7.40 -2.31
CA GLU A 67 16.62 -7.50 -3.57
C GLU A 67 16.49 -8.90 -4.20
N LEU A 68 16.51 -9.97 -3.40
CA LEU A 68 16.28 -11.34 -3.87
C LEU A 68 14.86 -11.50 -4.44
N ARG A 69 13.83 -11.02 -3.73
CA ARG A 69 12.44 -11.06 -4.22
C ARG A 69 12.26 -10.28 -5.51
N LEU A 70 12.96 -9.16 -5.65
CA LEU A 70 12.95 -8.37 -6.89
C LEU A 70 13.56 -9.15 -8.06
N ASP A 71 14.64 -9.90 -7.82
CA ASP A 71 15.27 -10.75 -8.83
C ASP A 71 14.34 -11.89 -9.25
N GLU A 72 13.69 -12.56 -8.29
CA GLU A 72 12.68 -13.59 -8.57
C GLU A 72 11.54 -13.04 -9.43
N LEU A 73 11.04 -11.85 -9.10
CA LEU A 73 9.95 -11.19 -9.83
C LEU A 73 10.34 -10.85 -11.27
N ASN A 74 11.54 -10.28 -11.47
CA ASN A 74 12.04 -9.94 -12.80
C ASN A 74 12.38 -11.20 -13.63
N ALA A 75 12.84 -12.27 -12.99
CA ALA A 75 13.09 -13.56 -13.66
C ALA A 75 11.80 -14.19 -14.21
N GLY A 76 10.66 -13.91 -13.59
CA GLY A 76 9.32 -14.31 -14.06
C GLY A 76 8.89 -13.65 -15.38
N LYS A 77 9.65 -12.66 -15.88
CA LYS A 77 9.36 -11.92 -17.13
C LYS A 77 7.88 -11.46 -17.23
N PRO A 78 7.37 -10.71 -16.23
CA PRO A 78 5.98 -10.26 -16.24
C PRO A 78 5.68 -9.46 -17.51
N GLN A 79 4.57 -9.75 -18.18
CA GLN A 79 4.19 -9.07 -19.42
C GLN A 79 3.32 -7.85 -19.12
N CYS A 80 3.60 -6.74 -19.82
CA CYS A 80 2.71 -5.59 -19.85
C CYS A 80 1.40 -5.99 -20.56
N PRO A 81 0.23 -5.86 -19.92
CA PRO A 81 -1.03 -6.30 -20.50
C PRO A 81 -1.46 -5.49 -21.73
N VAL A 82 -0.89 -4.30 -21.94
CA VAL A 82 -1.24 -3.41 -23.05
C VAL A 82 -0.31 -3.63 -24.25
N ASN A 83 1.01 -3.56 -24.04
CA ASN A 83 2.00 -3.57 -25.13
C ASN A 83 2.75 -4.90 -25.30
N LEU A 84 2.48 -5.91 -24.46
CA LEU A 84 3.14 -7.23 -24.46
C LEU A 84 4.68 -7.18 -24.37
N ASN A 85 5.20 -6.10 -23.78
CA ASN A 85 6.63 -5.99 -23.44
C ASN A 85 6.89 -6.65 -22.09
N THR A 86 8.07 -7.24 -21.93
CA THR A 86 8.51 -7.74 -20.63
C THR A 86 8.83 -6.56 -19.71
N LEU A 87 8.15 -6.48 -18.57
CA LEU A 87 8.39 -5.47 -17.54
C LEU A 87 9.61 -5.87 -16.69
N ILE A 88 10.42 -4.88 -16.36
CA ILE A 88 11.53 -5.01 -15.42
C ILE A 88 11.35 -3.95 -14.33
N ILE A 89 11.26 -4.37 -13.08
CA ILE A 89 11.16 -3.47 -11.94
C ILE A 89 12.58 -3.00 -11.57
N PRO A 90 12.84 -1.69 -11.61
CA PRO A 90 14.17 -1.15 -11.39
C PRO A 90 14.58 -1.20 -9.92
N ARG A 91 15.87 -1.46 -9.67
CA ARG A 91 16.46 -1.29 -8.33
C ARG A 91 16.57 0.21 -8.01
N ARG A 92 16.01 0.66 -6.89
CA ARG A 92 16.21 2.04 -6.41
C ARG A 92 17.70 2.23 -6.08
N LYS A 93 18.40 3.05 -6.87
CA LYS A 93 19.71 3.59 -6.47
C LYS A 93 19.46 4.66 -5.40
N SER A 94 20.26 4.65 -4.32
CA SER A 94 20.22 5.66 -3.26
C SER A 94 20.10 7.07 -3.85
N ALA A 95 19.09 7.81 -3.41
CA ALA A 95 18.61 9.05 -4.02
C ALA A 95 19.71 10.11 -4.22
N LYS A 96 20.25 10.19 -5.44
CA LYS A 96 20.97 11.36 -6.00
C LYS A 96 20.94 11.37 -7.53
N VAL A 97 19.81 11.00 -8.14
CA VAL A 97 19.61 11.26 -9.57
C VAL A 97 18.23 11.87 -9.73
N SER A 98 18.22 13.10 -10.22
CA SER A 98 17.05 13.86 -10.66
C SER A 98 16.07 12.95 -11.39
N ALA A 99 14.80 13.03 -11.00
CA ALA A 99 13.70 12.35 -11.66
C ALA A 99 13.55 12.92 -13.08
N GLU A 100 14.31 12.41 -14.03
CA GLU A 100 13.89 12.44 -15.42
C GLU A 100 12.63 11.59 -15.52
N ARG A 101 11.53 12.27 -15.88
CA ARG A 101 10.19 11.70 -15.98
C ARG A 101 10.26 10.42 -16.81
N GLN A 102 9.96 9.29 -16.19
CA GLN A 102 9.62 8.11 -16.97
C GLN A 102 8.29 8.39 -17.69
N PRO A 103 8.18 8.12 -18.99
CA PRO A 103 6.91 8.25 -19.68
C PRO A 103 6.01 7.08 -19.27
N TYR A 104 4.85 7.43 -18.69
CA TYR A 104 3.65 6.61 -18.41
C TYR A 104 3.87 5.23 -17.77
#